data_AF-A8MZH6-F1
#
_entry.id   AF-A8MZH6-F1
#
_cell.length_a   1.000
_cell.length_b   1.000
_cell.length_c   1.000
_cell.angle_alpha   90.00
_cell.angle_beta   90.00
_cell.angle_gamma   90.00
#
_symmetry.space_group_name_H-M   'P 1'
#
loop_
_entity.id
_entity.type
_entity.pdbx_description
1 polymer ?
#
loop_
_entity_poly.entity_id
_entity_poly.type
_entity_poly.pdbx_seq_one_letter_code
_entity_poly.pdbx_strand_id
1 'polypeptide(L)'
;MKTILGFKGLFYLHSLIWTCAGDWSAIQVHCTQFWFFARIKPTIFYNLYVNPDEVFLGDGCHVTHVLPNVYYEFFYHPHDCGIVTQPLQEVLLLKTKIRYISRDSTVRSEMPLSCVVHKQKCQ
;
A
#
# COMPACT_ATOMS: atom_id res chain seq x y z
N MET A 1 4.62 -66.42 24.64
CA MET A 1 4.78 -65.75 23.33
C MET A 1 3.45 -65.12 22.94
N LYS A 2 3.33 -63.79 22.99
CA LYS A 2 2.31 -62.90 22.38
C LYS A 2 2.13 -61.65 23.25
N THR A 3 2.83 -60.57 22.90
CA THR A 3 2.43 -59.17 23.11
C THR A 3 3.48 -58.30 22.43
N ILE A 4 3.30 -58.03 21.13
CA ILE A 4 4.04 -56.98 20.43
C ILE A 4 3.17 -55.72 20.56
N LEU A 5 3.64 -54.80 21.40
CA LEU A 5 2.98 -53.57 21.80
C LEU A 5 3.12 -52.53 20.66
N GLY A 6 2.13 -52.47 19.78
CA GLY A 6 2.03 -51.46 18.73
C GLY A 6 1.46 -50.15 19.27
N PHE A 7 2.32 -49.19 19.61
CA PHE A 7 1.94 -47.78 19.76
C PHE A 7 2.41 -47.03 18.52
N LYS A 8 1.54 -46.91 17.52
CA LYS A 8 0.72 -45.71 17.24
C LYS A 8 1.59 -44.49 16.92
N GLY A 9 1.70 -44.26 15.61
CA GLY A 9 2.34 -43.11 15.00
C GLY A 9 1.84 -41.79 15.57
N LEU A 10 2.81 -41.00 16.03
CA LEU A 10 2.62 -39.61 16.34
C LEU A 10 2.61 -38.85 15.00
N PHE A 11 1.41 -38.67 14.45
CA PHE A 11 1.18 -37.87 13.24
C PHE A 11 1.67 -36.44 13.50
N TYR A 12 2.80 -36.09 12.88
CA TYR A 12 3.31 -34.72 12.81
C TYR A 12 2.30 -33.88 12.01
N LEU A 13 1.37 -33.25 12.73
CA LEU A 13 0.54 -32.16 12.22
C LEU A 13 1.48 -31.04 11.79
N HIS A 14 1.82 -31.01 10.50
CA HIS A 14 2.40 -29.85 9.86
C HIS A 14 1.28 -28.80 9.85
N SER A 15 1.21 -28.01 10.90
CA SER A 15 0.44 -26.78 10.92
C SER A 15 0.92 -25.96 9.72
N LEU A 16 0.09 -25.93 8.68
CA LEU A 16 0.17 -24.97 7.61
C LEU A 16 -0.01 -23.60 8.27
N ILE A 17 1.10 -23.02 8.72
CA ILE A 17 1.20 -21.63 9.15
C ILE A 17 0.99 -20.83 7.86
N TRP A 18 -0.27 -20.66 7.48
CA TRP A 18 -0.66 -19.70 6.46
C TRP A 18 -0.39 -18.34 7.07
N THR A 19 0.83 -17.84 6.87
CA THR A 19 1.18 -16.48 7.23
C THR A 19 0.22 -15.59 6.48
N CYS A 20 -0.67 -14.91 7.19
CA CYS A 20 -1.46 -13.81 6.66
C CYS A 20 -0.52 -12.65 6.33
N ALA A 21 0.41 -12.87 5.40
CA ALA A 21 1.09 -11.80 4.69
C ALA A 21 0.02 -11.20 3.79
N GLY A 22 -0.77 -10.28 4.34
CA GLY A 22 -1.67 -9.46 3.54
C GLY A 22 -0.88 -8.93 2.35
N ASP A 23 -1.48 -8.93 1.17
CA ASP A 23 -0.82 -8.60 -0.09
C ASP A 23 -0.14 -7.22 -0.02
N TRP A 24 1.11 -7.17 0.47
CA TRP A 24 1.96 -5.98 0.45
C TRP A 24 2.20 -5.53 -1.01
N SER A 25 1.82 -6.36 -2.00
CA SER A 25 1.79 -6.06 -3.43
C SER A 25 0.64 -5.13 -3.86
N ALA A 26 -0.30 -4.80 -2.98
CA ALA A 26 -1.45 -3.95 -3.31
C ALA A 26 -1.06 -2.49 -3.52
N ILE A 27 0.03 -2.04 -2.88
CA ILE A 27 0.54 -0.68 -3.01
C ILE A 27 2.07 -0.64 -3.10
N GLN A 28 2.57 0.24 -3.97
CA GLN A 28 3.97 0.56 -4.12
C GLN A 28 4.14 2.08 -4.05
N VAL A 29 5.08 2.57 -3.23
CA VAL A 29 5.37 4.01 -3.09
C VAL A 29 6.86 4.25 -3.28
N HIS A 30 7.20 5.21 -4.13
CA HIS A 30 8.56 5.70 -4.36
C HIS A 30 8.58 7.21 -4.31
N CYS A 31 9.65 7.80 -3.80
CA CYS A 31 9.78 9.24 -3.74
C CYS A 31 11.22 9.69 -3.91
N THR A 32 11.38 10.88 -4.45
CA THR A 32 12.63 11.64 -4.47
C THR A 32 12.33 13.07 -4.02
N GLN A 33 13.32 13.95 -4.06
CA GLN A 33 13.11 15.37 -3.80
C GLN A 33 12.22 16.06 -4.84
N PHE A 34 12.04 15.46 -6.02
CA PHE A 34 11.36 16.09 -7.16
C PHE A 34 10.04 15.41 -7.54
N TRP A 35 9.82 14.16 -7.12
CA TRP A 35 8.61 13.42 -7.47
C TRP A 35 8.19 12.46 -6.36
N PHE A 36 6.89 12.28 -6.23
CA PHE A 36 6.22 11.30 -5.41
C PHE A 36 5.40 10.39 -6.33
N PHE A 37 5.68 9.10 -6.28
CA PHE A 37 5.02 8.08 -7.07
C PHE A 37 4.32 7.08 -6.15
N ALA A 38 3.04 6.84 -6.41
CA ALA A 38 2.28 5.76 -5.79
C ALA A 38 1.56 4.94 -6.85
N ARG A 39 1.69 3.62 -6.78
CA ARG A 39 0.97 2.66 -7.59
C ARG A 39 0.09 1.81 -6.69
N ILE A 40 -1.20 1.74 -6.98
CA ILE A 40 -2.19 1.00 -6.18
C ILE A 40 -2.97 0.02 -7.03
N LYS A 41 -3.42 -1.09 -6.45
CA LYS A 41 -4.43 -1.95 -7.08
C LYS A 41 -5.82 -1.32 -6.94
N PRO A 42 -6.76 -1.59 -7.86
CA PRO A 42 -8.17 -1.20 -7.71
C PRO A 42 -8.81 -1.71 -6.42
N THR A 43 -8.31 -2.82 -5.87
CA THR A 43 -8.79 -3.47 -4.65
C THR A 43 -8.04 -3.04 -3.38
N ILE A 44 -7.46 -1.84 -3.36
CA ILE A 44 -6.63 -1.37 -2.24
C ILE A 44 -7.40 -1.25 -0.92
N PHE A 45 -8.72 -1.02 -0.98
CA PHE A 45 -9.59 -1.01 0.18
C PHE A 45 -10.31 -2.36 0.31
N TYR A 46 -10.43 -2.86 1.54
CA TYR A 46 -11.04 -4.15 1.83
C TYR A 46 -12.48 -4.23 1.31
N ASN A 47 -12.79 -5.28 0.53
CA ASN A 47 -14.09 -5.52 -0.09
C ASN A 47 -14.61 -4.39 -1.00
N LEU A 48 -13.73 -3.55 -1.55
CA LEU A 48 -14.08 -2.47 -2.48
C LEU A 48 -13.25 -2.56 -3.74
N TYR A 49 -13.91 -2.59 -4.90
CA TYR A 49 -13.27 -2.36 -6.18
C TYR A 49 -13.43 -0.89 -6.54
N VAL A 50 -12.32 -0.17 -6.62
CA VAL A 50 -12.32 1.28 -6.80
C VAL A 50 -12.13 1.61 -8.28
N ASN A 51 -12.99 2.48 -8.82
CA ASN A 51 -12.81 3.03 -10.15
C ASN A 51 -11.74 4.14 -10.13
N PRO A 52 -11.00 4.37 -11.22
CA PRO A 52 -9.89 5.32 -11.25
C PRO A 52 -10.32 6.77 -10.97
N ASP A 53 -11.58 7.11 -11.19
CA ASP A 53 -12.17 8.43 -10.92
C ASP A 53 -12.81 8.57 -9.54
N GLU A 54 -12.84 7.49 -8.75
CA GLU A 54 -13.28 7.48 -7.35
C GLU A 54 -12.11 7.49 -6.36
N VAL A 55 -10.87 7.50 -6.86
CA VAL A 55 -9.65 7.47 -6.05
C VAL A 55 -8.75 8.67 -6.31
N PHE A 56 -8.26 9.24 -5.21
CA PHE A 56 -7.52 10.48 -5.21
C PHE A 56 -6.30 10.42 -4.30
N LEU A 57 -5.25 11.16 -4.64
CA LEU A 57 -4.11 11.41 -3.77
C LEU A 57 -4.33 12.71 -2.99
N GLY A 58 -4.15 12.63 -1.67
CA GLY A 58 -4.17 13.74 -0.72
C GLY A 58 -5.36 14.68 -0.89
N ASP A 59 -5.13 15.90 -1.39
CA ASP A 59 -6.16 16.95 -1.46
C ASP A 59 -7.15 16.81 -2.63
N GLY A 60 -7.14 15.68 -3.36
CA GLY A 60 -8.07 15.42 -4.47
C GLY A 60 -7.39 15.29 -5.83
N CYS A 61 -6.10 15.01 -5.86
CA CYS A 61 -5.39 14.79 -7.12
C CYS A 61 -5.79 13.47 -7.76
N HIS A 62 -6.09 13.50 -9.06
CA HIS A 62 -6.58 12.35 -9.82
C HIS A 62 -5.48 11.32 -10.11
N VAL A 63 -5.90 10.13 -10.56
CA VAL A 63 -4.99 9.14 -11.13
C VAL A 63 -4.32 9.72 -12.38
N THR A 64 -2.99 9.66 -12.44
CA THR A 64 -2.19 10.16 -13.58
C THR A 64 -2.10 9.16 -14.72
N HIS A 65 -2.07 7.86 -14.40
CA HIS A 65 -2.03 6.81 -15.40
C HIS A 65 -2.80 5.58 -14.91
N VAL A 66 -3.59 4.99 -15.81
CA VAL A 66 -4.45 3.84 -15.53
C VAL A 66 -3.94 2.66 -16.34
N LEU A 67 -3.55 1.58 -15.64
CA LEU A 67 -3.35 0.27 -16.25
C LEU A 67 -4.61 -0.58 -15.97
N PRO A 68 -5.51 -0.77 -16.96
CA PRO A 68 -6.86 -1.29 -16.73
C PRO A 68 -6.85 -2.63 -16.01
N ASN A 69 -7.65 -2.74 -14.93
CA ASN A 69 -7.79 -3.93 -14.08
C ASN A 69 -6.49 -4.44 -13.43
N VAL A 70 -5.39 -3.68 -13.48
CA VAL A 70 -4.11 -4.05 -12.88
C VAL A 70 -3.68 -3.05 -11.81
N TYR A 71 -3.42 -1.79 -12.19
CA TYR A 71 -2.94 -0.75 -11.26
C TYR A 71 -3.37 0.66 -11.69
N TYR A 72 -3.45 1.55 -10.72
CA TYR A 72 -3.54 3.01 -10.91
C TYR A 72 -2.29 3.67 -10.38
N GLU A 73 -1.82 4.69 -11.08
CA GLU A 73 -0.59 5.40 -10.75
C GLU A 73 -0.86 6.87 -10.49
N PHE A 74 -0.25 7.39 -9.43
CA PHE A 74 -0.18 8.79 -9.08
C PHE A 74 1.28 9.22 -9.18
N PHE A 75 1.56 10.23 -10.00
CA PHE A 75 2.90 10.79 -10.18
C PHE A 75 2.83 12.31 -10.07
N TYR A 76 3.29 12.85 -8.94
CA TYR A 76 3.13 14.27 -8.60
C TYR A 76 4.40 14.86 -7.98
N HIS A 77 4.51 16.18 -7.99
CA HIS A 77 5.58 16.86 -7.25
C HIS A 77 5.33 16.78 -5.74
N PRO A 78 6.34 16.65 -4.87
CA PRO A 78 6.19 16.61 -3.41
C PRO A 78 5.55 17.84 -2.74
N HIS A 79 5.30 18.91 -3.50
CA HIS A 79 4.63 20.13 -3.03
C HIS A 79 3.16 20.20 -3.48
N ASP A 80 2.72 19.26 -4.30
CA ASP A 80 1.36 19.20 -4.80
C ASP A 80 0.51 18.24 -3.94
N CYS A 81 -0.80 18.25 -4.20
CA CYS A 81 -1.74 17.26 -3.66
C CYS A 81 -1.78 17.15 -2.14
N GLY A 82 -1.36 18.18 -1.40
CA GLY A 82 -1.32 18.15 0.07
C GLY A 82 -0.25 17.19 0.63
N ILE A 83 0.79 16.86 -0.14
CA ILE A 83 1.90 16.05 0.36
C ILE A 83 2.69 16.86 1.41
N VAL A 84 2.72 16.36 2.64
CA VAL A 84 3.43 17.00 3.75
C VAL A 84 4.86 16.49 3.78
N THR A 85 5.82 17.39 3.55
CA THR A 85 7.25 17.09 3.70
C THR A 85 7.70 17.43 5.12
N GLN A 86 8.07 16.43 5.91
CA GLN A 86 8.58 16.57 7.27
C GLN A 86 10.09 16.38 7.31
N PRO A 87 10.89 17.43 7.55
CA PRO A 87 12.33 17.28 7.68
C PRO A 87 12.69 16.58 9.00
N LEU A 88 13.42 15.46 8.91
CA LEU A 88 14.08 14.79 10.03
C LEU A 88 15.59 15.05 9.96
N GLN A 89 16.41 14.52 10.87
CA GLN A 89 17.85 14.83 10.93
C GLN A 89 18.56 14.60 9.57
N GLU A 90 18.52 13.36 9.06
CA GLU A 90 19.24 12.97 7.83
C GLU A 90 18.32 12.72 6.62
N VAL A 91 17.01 12.71 6.85
CA VAL A 91 16.01 12.32 5.85
C VAL A 91 14.87 13.33 5.79
N LEU A 92 14.12 13.31 4.70
CA LEU A 92 12.84 13.98 4.52
C LEU A 92 11.76 12.89 4.50
N LEU A 93 10.76 13.01 5.36
CA LEU A 93 9.62 12.10 5.41
C LEU A 93 8.44 12.77 4.70
N LEU A 94 8.06 12.26 3.54
CA LEU A 94 6.89 12.70 2.79
C LEU A 94 5.68 11.90 3.27
N LYS A 95 4.60 12.58 3.64
CA LYS A 95 3.34 11.97 4.08
C LYS A 95 2.19 12.47 3.24
N THR A 96 1.31 11.55 2.87
CA THR A 96 0.04 11.87 2.20
C THR A 96 -0.95 10.73 2.45
N LYS A 97 -2.00 10.62 1.68
CA LYS A 97 -3.00 9.55 1.77
C LYS A 97 -3.65 9.29 0.42
N ILE A 98 -4.07 8.05 0.21
CA ILE A 98 -5.04 7.70 -0.83
C ILE A 98 -6.42 7.88 -0.24
N ARG A 99 -7.33 8.47 -1.00
CA ARG A 99 -8.72 8.70 -0.60
C ARG A 99 -9.64 8.07 -1.63
N TYR A 100 -10.52 7.21 -1.16
CA TYR A 100 -11.67 6.72 -1.90
C TYR A 100 -12.89 7.58 -1.57
N ILE A 101 -13.57 8.04 -2.60
CA ILE A 101 -14.84 8.77 -2.50
C ILE A 101 -15.78 8.12 -3.51
N SER A 102 -16.78 7.40 -3.02
CA SER A 102 -17.80 6.79 -3.87
C SER A 102 -18.57 7.85 -4.65
N ARG A 103 -18.86 7.59 -5.93
CA ARG A 103 -19.72 8.45 -6.74
C ARG A 103 -21.19 8.34 -6.35
N ASP A 104 -21.62 7.11 -6.09
CA ASP A 104 -23.04 6.74 -5.98
C ASP A 104 -23.50 6.57 -4.53
N SER A 105 -22.62 6.81 -3.56
CA SER A 105 -22.93 6.70 -2.14
C SER A 105 -22.13 7.70 -1.29
N THR A 106 -22.45 7.77 0.00
CA THR A 106 -21.70 8.61 0.96
C THR A 106 -20.44 7.92 1.50
N VAL A 107 -20.12 6.71 1.03
CA VAL A 107 -18.98 5.93 1.51
C VAL A 107 -17.67 6.60 1.11
N ARG A 108 -16.78 6.76 2.09
CA ARG A 108 -15.43 7.29 1.93
C ARG A 108 -14.45 6.43 2.70
N SER A 109 -13.22 6.33 2.23
CA SER A 109 -12.15 5.63 2.95
C SER A 109 -10.81 6.29 2.66
N GLU A 110 -9.88 6.21 3.60
CA GLU A 110 -8.56 6.80 3.45
C GLU A 110 -7.48 5.80 3.87
N MET A 111 -6.34 5.82 3.18
CA MET A 111 -5.17 5.00 3.50
C MET A 111 -3.92 5.89 3.53
N PRO A 112 -3.22 6.02 4.66
CA PRO A 112 -2.06 6.88 4.78
C PRO A 112 -0.87 6.32 3.99
N LEU A 113 -0.14 7.21 3.30
CA LEU A 113 1.10 6.90 2.61
C LEU A 113 2.26 7.65 3.25
N SER A 114 3.42 7.00 3.30
CA SER A 114 4.65 7.64 3.71
C SER A 114 5.82 7.14 2.89
N CYS A 115 6.78 8.02 2.64
CA CYS A 115 8.00 7.69 1.92
C CYS A 115 9.16 8.54 2.42
N VAL A 116 10.37 7.96 2.44
CA VAL A 116 11.56 8.58 3.02
C VAL A 116 12.56 8.89 1.91
N VAL A 117 13.05 10.14 1.89
CA VAL A 117 14.09 10.60 0.97
C VAL A 117 15.33 10.98 1.78
N HIS A 118 16.49 10.40 1.47
CA HIS A 118 17.74 10.84 2.10
C HIS A 118 18.13 12.23 1.61
N LYS A 119 18.53 13.09 2.54
CA LYS A 119 19.06 14.41 2.17
C LYS A 119 20.39 14.22 1.42
N GLN A 120 20.53 14.86 0.28
CA GLN A 120 21.83 14.93 -0.39
C GLN A 120 22.80 15.65 0.53
N LYS A 121 23.94 15.02 0.84
CA LYS A 121 25.06 15.72 1.45
C LYS A 121 25.76 16.47 0.33
N CYS A 122 25.92 17.79 0.46
CA CYS A 122 26.90 18.51 -0.33
C CYS A 122 28.27 17.92 0.01
N GLN A 123 28.93 17.30 -0.97
CA GLN A 123 30.28 16.78 -0.82
C GLN A 123 31.26 17.79 -1.40
#